data_AF-A0A4S1XDX1-F1
#
_entry.id   AF-A0A4S1XDX1-F1
#
_cell.length_a   1.000
_cell.length_b   1.000
_cell.length_c   1.000
_cell.angle_alpha   90.00
_cell.angle_beta   90.00
_cell.angle_gamma   90.00
#
_symmetry.space_group_name_H-M   'P 1'
#
loop_
_entity.id
_entity.type
_entity.pdbx_description
1 polymer ?
#
loop_
_entity_poly.entity_id
_entity_poly.type
_entity_poly.pdbx_seq_one_letter_code
_entity_poly.pdbx_strand_id
1 'polypeptide(L)'
;MSVAIARLRLRGPPDRAAMARFAIEDGIRTSWPDDERLVLIRRVALGRTQPDQRPDRRSAQFRQAWETATQGRRHGGDSSAGDANCVWFASRGEAWRLLLRELIAGRRPVAWFWRLAVPDWQGVPAREWLAAALGEALAGDGAIEPVALVEAVAAEGGIDLLFAAAEQMVAGMARLSIAAADPLAERDAAVASATTADEPQALERAAIALVLAMRENLPEKLVATIEQLVLRIGVAAPLARRLLERILLRGSPSLQLAPRQLAAAVRSYAGLLDTGRVPAALVAHRAVERNADAAAAAFAERLSEARPAGGADAATPTVPIPEPAQVPASEAKALAASPALPSLLDEAESPFAGLWLVVPLLIRLGFREWLADHPDCAAADGGRRLIRAIGRHFDVEPGDAAMLPLVDCAPGDPNFARPWRVAMDFHLWRRARIRLHEVVRRPGWLRQAEERLAIRFDPESVDLRLRRHALDVDPGWTDWLGLSIRYRYAKRGEP
;
A
#
# COMPACT_ATOMS: atom_id res chain seq x y z
N MET A 1 2.87 -19.10 -0.94
CA MET A 1 2.62 -19.07 -2.40
C MET A 1 1.72 -20.25 -2.76
N SER A 2 0.71 -20.07 -3.60
CA SER A 2 -0.17 -21.17 -4.03
C SER A 2 0.05 -21.46 -5.51
N VAL A 3 0.54 -22.64 -5.84
CA VAL A 3 0.54 -23.14 -7.22
C VAL A 3 -0.81 -23.80 -7.50
N ALA A 4 -1.52 -23.34 -8.52
CA ALA A 4 -2.80 -23.89 -8.94
C ALA A 4 -2.67 -24.55 -10.33
N ILE A 5 -3.10 -25.81 -10.45
CA ILE A 5 -3.05 -26.57 -11.71
C ILE A 5 -4.49 -26.80 -12.18
N ALA A 6 -4.89 -26.12 -13.26
CA ALA A 6 -6.25 -26.25 -13.79
C ALA A 6 -6.50 -27.62 -14.44
N ARG A 7 -5.50 -28.21 -15.09
CA ARG A 7 -5.64 -29.50 -15.77
C ARG A 7 -4.31 -30.24 -15.88
N LEU A 8 -4.27 -31.46 -15.35
CA LEU A 8 -3.16 -32.40 -15.53
C LEU A 8 -3.58 -33.51 -16.50
N ARG A 9 -2.77 -33.76 -17.52
CA ARG A 9 -2.97 -34.87 -18.48
C ARG A 9 -1.84 -35.86 -18.34
N LEU A 10 -2.17 -37.09 -17.95
CA LEU A 10 -1.23 -38.20 -17.85
C LEU A 10 -1.61 -39.27 -18.88
N ARG A 11 -0.60 -39.88 -19.52
CA ARG A 11 -0.78 -41.06 -20.35
C ARG A 11 0.05 -42.19 -19.73
N GLY A 12 -0.60 -43.28 -19.35
CA GLY A 12 0.05 -44.43 -18.74
C GLY A 12 -0.96 -45.44 -18.19
N PRO A 13 -0.47 -46.53 -17.59
CA PRO A 13 -1.30 -47.52 -16.92
C PRO A 13 -2.18 -46.89 -15.81
N PRO A 14 -3.48 -47.24 -15.72
CA PRO A 14 -4.42 -46.59 -14.80
C PRO A 14 -4.08 -46.83 -13.32
N ASP A 15 -3.47 -47.96 -13.00
CA ASP A 15 -2.98 -48.35 -11.68
C ASP A 15 -1.88 -47.41 -11.14
N ARG A 16 -1.21 -46.66 -12.02
CA ARG A 16 -0.11 -45.75 -11.64
C ARG A 16 -0.48 -44.26 -11.67
N ALA A 17 -1.72 -43.92 -12.03
CA ALA A 17 -2.14 -42.54 -12.23
C ALA A 17 -2.07 -41.69 -10.94
N ALA A 18 -2.49 -42.24 -9.79
CA ALA A 18 -2.48 -41.54 -8.51
C ALA A 18 -1.06 -41.26 -8.03
N MET A 19 -0.16 -42.24 -8.13
CA MET A 19 1.24 -42.10 -7.74
C MET A 19 1.98 -41.10 -8.64
N ALA A 20 1.74 -41.15 -9.96
CA ALA A 20 2.30 -40.19 -10.89
C ALA A 20 1.81 -38.75 -10.60
N ARG A 21 0.52 -38.58 -10.26
CA ARG A 21 -0.03 -37.28 -9.86
C ARG A 21 0.64 -36.75 -8.60
N PHE A 22 0.73 -37.55 -7.55
CA PHE A 22 1.39 -37.16 -6.30
C PHE A 22 2.85 -36.76 -6.54
N ALA A 23 3.60 -37.58 -7.28
CA ALA A 23 4.99 -37.30 -7.64
C ALA A 23 5.18 -35.98 -8.40
N ILE A 24 4.19 -35.59 -9.22
CA ILE A 24 4.21 -34.35 -9.98
C ILE A 24 3.87 -33.16 -9.07
N GLU A 25 2.83 -33.26 -8.26
CA GLU A 25 2.45 -32.21 -7.32
C GLU A 25 3.56 -31.92 -6.30
N ASP A 26 4.24 -32.96 -5.80
CA ASP A 26 5.39 -32.84 -4.91
C ASP A 26 6.60 -32.18 -5.58
N GLY A 27 6.94 -32.62 -6.79
CA GLY A 27 8.03 -32.00 -7.56
C GLY A 27 7.79 -30.53 -7.86
N ILE A 28 6.53 -30.15 -8.12
CA ILE A 28 6.11 -28.76 -8.31
C ILE A 28 6.26 -27.96 -7.03
N ARG A 29 5.84 -28.47 -5.87
CA ARG A 29 5.95 -27.75 -4.59
C ARG A 29 7.40 -27.51 -4.16
N THR A 30 8.29 -28.44 -4.46
CA THR A 30 9.68 -28.44 -3.97
C THR A 30 10.65 -27.70 -4.89
N SER A 31 10.32 -27.55 -6.18
CA SER A 31 11.28 -27.11 -7.20
C SER A 31 10.98 -25.74 -7.80
N TRP A 32 9.88 -25.10 -7.40
CA TRP A 32 9.45 -23.84 -8.01
C TRP A 32 10.17 -22.64 -7.40
N PRO A 33 10.68 -21.69 -8.22
CA PRO A 33 11.31 -20.48 -7.71
C PRO A 33 10.32 -19.64 -6.89
N ASP A 34 10.82 -18.95 -5.87
CA ASP A 34 10.04 -18.02 -5.06
C ASP A 34 9.80 -16.73 -5.89
N ASP A 35 9.00 -16.82 -6.96
CA ASP A 35 8.65 -15.67 -7.79
C ASP A 35 7.45 -14.96 -7.15
N GLU A 36 7.67 -13.74 -6.65
CA GLU A 36 6.60 -12.92 -6.06
C GLU A 36 5.57 -12.46 -7.11
N ARG A 37 5.88 -12.62 -8.40
CA ARG A 37 5.01 -12.29 -9.53
C ARG A 37 3.89 -13.31 -9.69
N LEU A 38 2.75 -12.85 -10.22
CA LEU A 38 1.74 -13.75 -10.73
C LEU A 38 2.20 -14.27 -12.11
N VAL A 39 2.68 -15.50 -12.16
CA VAL A 39 3.09 -16.17 -13.40
C VAL A 39 2.02 -17.16 -13.84
N LEU A 40 1.48 -16.97 -15.04
CA LEU A 40 0.46 -17.80 -15.64
C LEU A 40 1.05 -18.53 -16.84
N ILE A 41 0.93 -19.85 -16.85
CA ILE A 41 1.42 -20.68 -17.95
C ILE A 41 0.27 -21.45 -18.57
N ARG A 42 0.13 -21.30 -19.90
CA ARG A 42 -0.90 -21.98 -20.69
C ARG A 42 -0.65 -23.48 -20.76
N ARG A 43 0.60 -23.89 -21.01
CA ARG A 43 1.01 -25.29 -21.13
C ARG A 43 2.44 -25.49 -20.63
N VAL A 44 2.64 -26.58 -19.87
CA VAL A 44 3.96 -27.08 -19.47
C VAL A 44 4.09 -28.51 -19.96
N ALA A 45 5.14 -28.80 -20.74
CA ALA A 45 5.45 -30.14 -21.20
C ALA A 45 6.47 -30.77 -20.23
N LEU A 46 5.99 -31.62 -19.32
CA LEU A 46 6.85 -32.31 -18.34
C LEU A 46 7.69 -33.43 -18.97
N GLY A 47 7.34 -33.89 -20.18
CA GLY A 47 7.98 -35.03 -20.83
C GLY A 47 7.55 -36.36 -20.22
N ARG A 48 8.41 -37.37 -20.33
CA ARG A 48 8.18 -38.71 -19.76
C ARG A 48 8.72 -38.74 -18.33
N THR A 49 7.87 -39.10 -17.37
CA THR A 49 8.27 -39.33 -15.98
C THR A 49 8.24 -40.82 -15.69
N GLN A 50 9.26 -41.33 -15.02
CA GLN A 50 9.27 -42.71 -14.53
C GLN A 50 8.89 -42.70 -13.04
N PRO A 51 7.98 -43.59 -12.57
CA PRO A 51 7.55 -43.60 -11.18
C PRO A 51 8.72 -43.80 -10.19
N ASP A 52 9.71 -44.58 -10.60
CA ASP A 52 10.94 -44.94 -9.89
C ASP A 52 12.09 -43.94 -10.13
N GLN A 53 11.84 -42.85 -10.86
CA GLN A 53 12.84 -41.80 -11.08
C GLN A 53 13.22 -41.14 -9.75
N ARG A 54 14.52 -41.07 -9.48
CA ARG A 54 15.08 -40.41 -8.29
C ARG A 54 14.57 -38.95 -8.17
N PRO A 55 14.28 -38.46 -6.95
CA PRO A 55 13.76 -37.11 -6.71
C PRO A 55 14.57 -36.00 -7.40
N ASP A 56 15.91 -36.02 -7.30
CA ASP A 56 16.76 -34.98 -7.90
C ASP A 56 16.62 -34.87 -9.42
N ARG A 57 16.54 -36.02 -10.11
CA ARG A 57 16.32 -36.04 -11.57
C ARG A 57 14.94 -35.52 -11.93
N ARG A 58 13.94 -35.78 -11.09
CA ARG A 58 12.58 -35.29 -11.27
C ARG A 58 12.52 -33.77 -11.08
N SER A 59 13.13 -33.25 -10.01
CA SER A 59 13.24 -31.81 -9.77
C SER A 59 14.01 -31.09 -10.89
N ALA A 60 15.10 -31.67 -11.39
CA ALA A 60 15.82 -31.12 -12.53
C ALA A 60 14.95 -31.09 -13.81
N GLN A 61 14.20 -32.15 -14.07
CA GLN A 61 13.24 -32.20 -15.19
C GLN A 61 12.13 -31.15 -15.04
N PHE A 62 11.60 -30.93 -13.83
CA PHE A 62 10.63 -29.87 -13.57
C PHE A 62 11.21 -28.48 -13.80
N ARG A 63 12.42 -28.22 -13.31
CA ARG A 63 13.11 -26.94 -13.53
C ARG A 63 13.33 -26.66 -15.02
N GLN A 64 13.79 -27.66 -15.77
CA GLN A 64 13.97 -27.54 -17.22
C GLN A 64 12.64 -27.30 -17.96
N ALA A 65 11.58 -28.01 -17.57
CA ALA A 65 10.25 -27.81 -18.14
C ALA A 65 9.70 -26.41 -17.82
N TRP A 66 9.96 -25.90 -16.62
CA TRP A 66 9.61 -24.55 -16.21
C TRP A 66 10.36 -23.48 -17.01
N GLU A 67 11.68 -23.59 -17.11
CA GLU A 67 12.53 -22.68 -17.91
C GLU A 67 12.06 -22.64 -19.37
N THR A 68 11.78 -23.81 -19.95
CA THR A 68 11.26 -23.91 -21.31
C THR A 68 9.87 -23.25 -21.44
N ALA A 69 8.98 -23.49 -20.47
CA ALA A 69 7.62 -22.96 -20.52
C ALA A 69 7.55 -21.45 -20.28
N THR A 70 8.49 -20.90 -19.52
CA THR A 70 8.62 -19.47 -19.22
C THR A 70 9.50 -18.71 -20.21
N GLN A 71 10.15 -19.42 -21.14
CA GLN A 71 10.89 -18.81 -22.24
C GLN A 71 9.94 -17.94 -23.09
N GLY A 72 10.32 -16.69 -23.32
CA GLY A 72 9.50 -15.74 -24.06
C GLY A 72 8.27 -15.23 -23.30
N ARG A 73 8.27 -15.29 -21.96
CA ARG A 73 7.20 -14.71 -21.13
C ARG A 73 6.93 -13.25 -21.49
N ARG A 74 5.65 -12.87 -21.58
CA ARG A 74 5.19 -11.51 -21.89
C ARG A 74 4.50 -10.88 -20.69
N HIS A 75 4.55 -9.55 -20.60
CA HIS A 75 3.78 -8.85 -19.58
C HIS A 75 2.29 -8.89 -19.94
N GLY A 76 1.39 -9.05 -18.98
CA GLY A 76 -0.05 -9.16 -19.27
C GLY A 76 -0.68 -7.91 -19.90
N GLY A 77 -0.02 -6.75 -19.79
CA GLY A 77 -0.40 -5.51 -20.47
C GLY A 77 0.04 -5.41 -21.94
N ASP A 78 0.85 -6.35 -22.43
CA ASP A 78 1.31 -6.34 -23.82
C ASP A 78 0.18 -6.80 -24.77
N SER A 79 0.03 -6.13 -25.91
CA SER A 79 -0.97 -6.50 -26.93
C SER A 79 -0.78 -7.91 -27.50
N SER A 80 0.46 -8.45 -27.44
CA SER A 80 0.81 -9.81 -27.88
C SER A 80 0.78 -10.85 -26.76
N ALA A 81 0.42 -10.49 -25.53
CA ALA A 81 0.39 -11.41 -24.40
C ALA A 81 -0.58 -12.60 -24.62
N GLY A 82 -1.65 -12.38 -25.39
CA GLY A 82 -2.63 -13.43 -25.71
C GLY A 82 -2.06 -14.62 -26.47
N ASP A 83 -0.99 -14.42 -27.23
CA ASP A 83 -0.33 -15.46 -28.03
C ASP A 83 0.80 -16.17 -27.27
N ALA A 84 1.27 -15.58 -26.16
CA ALA A 84 2.35 -16.14 -25.36
C ALA A 84 1.93 -17.40 -24.59
N ASN A 85 2.87 -18.33 -24.43
CA ASN A 85 2.66 -19.50 -23.56
C ASN A 85 2.74 -19.13 -22.07
N CYS A 86 3.52 -18.11 -21.72
CA CYS A 86 3.69 -17.62 -20.37
C CYS A 86 3.40 -16.12 -20.32
N VAL A 87 2.54 -15.73 -19.39
CA VAL A 87 2.20 -14.33 -19.11
C VAL A 87 2.50 -14.07 -17.64
N TRP A 88 3.08 -12.91 -17.34
CA TRP A 88 3.37 -12.51 -15.97
C TRP A 88 2.77 -11.14 -15.64
N PHE A 89 2.46 -10.96 -14.37
CA PHE A 89 2.11 -9.69 -13.73
C PHE A 89 2.96 -9.52 -12.48
N ALA A 90 3.36 -8.30 -12.15
CA ALA A 90 4.04 -7.94 -10.92
C ALA A 90 3.27 -8.39 -9.67
N SER A 91 1.93 -8.33 -9.71
CA SER A 91 1.05 -8.85 -8.64
C SER A 91 -0.32 -9.25 -9.20
N ARG A 92 -1.14 -9.91 -8.37
CA ARG A 92 -2.54 -10.17 -8.69
C ARG A 92 -3.35 -8.86 -8.80
N GLY A 93 -3.05 -7.86 -7.98
CA GLY A 93 -3.67 -6.54 -8.06
C GLY A 93 -3.33 -5.79 -9.36
N GLU A 94 -2.13 -5.96 -9.92
CA GLU A 94 -1.82 -5.44 -11.25
C GLU A 94 -2.68 -6.09 -12.34
N ALA A 95 -2.79 -7.42 -12.33
CA ALA A 95 -3.65 -8.12 -13.28
C ALA A 95 -5.09 -7.60 -13.23
N TRP A 96 -5.58 -7.35 -12.03
CA TRP A 96 -6.91 -6.78 -11.83
C TRP A 96 -7.04 -5.36 -12.38
N ARG A 97 -6.07 -4.47 -12.13
CA ARG A 97 -6.04 -3.10 -12.67
C ARG A 97 -6.02 -3.10 -14.19
N LEU A 98 -5.20 -3.94 -14.82
CA LEU A 98 -5.12 -4.03 -16.28
C LEU A 98 -6.44 -4.57 -16.87
N LEU A 99 -7.06 -5.57 -16.24
CA LEU A 99 -8.37 -6.06 -16.66
C LEU A 99 -9.42 -4.95 -16.58
N LEU A 100 -9.44 -4.22 -15.46
CA LEU A 100 -10.38 -3.14 -15.24
C LEU A 100 -10.22 -2.04 -16.30
N ARG A 101 -8.98 -1.65 -16.61
CA ARG A 101 -8.68 -0.67 -17.66
C ARG A 101 -9.27 -1.06 -19.01
N GLU A 102 -9.15 -2.34 -19.39
CA GLU A 102 -9.75 -2.86 -20.61
C GLU A 102 -11.27 -2.76 -20.59
N LEU A 103 -11.88 -3.12 -19.46
CA LEU A 103 -13.33 -3.12 -19.27
C LEU A 103 -13.93 -1.70 -19.26
N ILE A 104 -13.27 -0.73 -18.61
CA ILE A 104 -13.66 0.69 -18.62
C ILE A 104 -13.56 1.26 -20.03
N ALA A 105 -12.53 0.86 -20.79
CA ALA A 105 -12.39 1.24 -22.19
C ALA A 105 -13.41 0.56 -23.12
N GLY A 106 -14.38 -0.20 -22.59
CA GLY A 106 -15.41 -0.90 -23.35
C GLY A 106 -14.89 -2.11 -24.14
N ARG A 107 -13.63 -2.51 -23.92
CA ARG A 107 -13.04 -3.68 -24.59
C ARG A 107 -13.55 -4.96 -23.92
N ARG A 108 -13.48 -6.06 -24.66
CA ARG A 108 -13.81 -7.41 -24.18
C ARG A 108 -12.54 -8.25 -24.12
N PRO A 109 -11.92 -8.40 -22.95
CA PRO A 109 -10.65 -9.10 -22.80
C PRO A 109 -10.79 -10.61 -23.11
N VAL A 110 -10.47 -11.04 -24.33
CA VAL A 110 -10.65 -12.46 -24.74
C VAL A 110 -9.41 -13.33 -24.52
N ALA A 111 -8.28 -12.76 -24.12
CA ALA A 111 -7.05 -13.51 -23.92
C ALA A 111 -7.20 -14.59 -22.84
N TRP A 112 -6.59 -15.76 -23.08
CA TRP A 112 -6.77 -16.97 -22.26
C TRP A 112 -6.40 -16.78 -20.79
N PHE A 113 -5.47 -15.85 -20.51
CA PHE A 113 -4.91 -15.65 -19.19
C PHE A 113 -5.83 -14.86 -18.26
N TRP A 114 -6.79 -14.06 -18.77
CA TRP A 114 -7.59 -13.17 -17.92
C TRP A 114 -8.40 -13.91 -16.85
N ARG A 115 -9.04 -15.02 -17.23
CA ARG A 115 -9.82 -15.86 -16.30
C ARG A 115 -8.96 -16.61 -15.28
N LEU A 116 -7.65 -16.68 -15.52
CA LEU A 116 -6.69 -17.28 -14.58
C LEU A 116 -6.07 -16.21 -13.70
N ALA A 117 -5.81 -15.02 -14.25
CA ALA A 117 -5.25 -13.89 -13.54
C ALA A 117 -6.25 -13.30 -12.55
N VAL A 118 -7.52 -13.25 -12.95
CA VAL A 118 -8.64 -12.73 -12.18
C VAL A 118 -9.77 -13.77 -12.21
N PRO A 119 -9.68 -14.82 -11.38
CA PRO A 119 -10.64 -15.93 -11.33
C PRO A 119 -12.09 -15.52 -11.13
N ASP A 120 -12.32 -14.41 -10.43
CA ASP A 120 -13.64 -13.89 -10.09
C ASP A 120 -14.31 -13.23 -11.33
N TRP A 121 -13.54 -12.97 -12.39
CA TRP A 121 -14.05 -12.48 -13.66
C TRP A 121 -14.33 -13.62 -14.65
N GLN A 122 -15.60 -13.79 -15.00
CA GLN A 122 -16.07 -14.86 -15.89
C GLN A 122 -16.47 -14.36 -17.28
N GLY A 123 -15.91 -13.24 -17.74
CA GLY A 123 -16.27 -12.64 -19.03
C GLY A 123 -17.57 -11.82 -19.00
N VAL A 124 -18.11 -11.57 -17.80
CA VAL A 124 -19.27 -10.71 -17.58
C VAL A 124 -18.95 -9.23 -17.85
N PRO A 125 -19.95 -8.40 -18.19
CA PRO A 125 -19.78 -6.97 -18.40
C PRO A 125 -19.18 -6.26 -17.18
N ALA A 126 -18.47 -5.16 -17.44
CA ALA A 126 -17.75 -4.40 -16.42
C ALA A 126 -18.61 -4.01 -15.21
N ARG A 127 -19.85 -3.56 -15.45
CA ARG A 127 -20.79 -3.14 -14.41
C ARG A 127 -21.19 -4.30 -13.49
N GLU A 128 -21.57 -5.43 -14.07
CA GLU A 128 -21.99 -6.61 -13.31
C GLU A 128 -20.84 -7.19 -12.50
N TRP A 129 -19.65 -7.26 -13.12
CA TRP A 129 -18.46 -7.73 -12.45
C TRP A 129 -18.04 -6.81 -11.29
N LEU A 130 -18.01 -5.50 -11.50
CA LEU A 130 -17.67 -4.54 -10.46
C LEU A 130 -18.68 -4.57 -9.31
N ALA A 131 -19.97 -4.76 -9.59
CA ALA A 131 -20.99 -4.89 -8.54
C ALA A 131 -20.73 -6.14 -7.68
N ALA A 132 -20.40 -7.28 -8.31
CA ALA A 132 -20.04 -8.51 -7.60
C ALA A 132 -18.73 -8.35 -6.81
N ALA A 133 -17.67 -7.82 -7.44
CA ALA A 133 -16.37 -7.62 -6.83
C ALA A 133 -16.42 -6.64 -5.64
N LEU A 134 -17.20 -5.56 -5.75
CA LEU A 134 -17.43 -4.62 -4.66
C LEU A 134 -18.16 -5.29 -3.50
N GLY A 135 -19.18 -6.10 -3.80
CA GLY A 135 -19.93 -6.87 -2.79
C GLY A 135 -19.05 -7.87 -2.04
N GLU A 136 -18.25 -8.66 -2.76
CA GLU A 136 -17.31 -9.63 -2.18
C GLU A 136 -16.22 -8.94 -1.35
N ALA A 137 -15.61 -7.88 -1.89
CA ALA A 137 -14.60 -7.10 -1.18
C ALA A 137 -15.13 -6.56 0.15
N LEU A 138 -16.38 -6.09 0.17
CA LEU A 138 -17.00 -5.51 1.37
C LEU A 138 -17.52 -6.56 2.35
N ALA A 139 -17.85 -7.76 1.88
CA ALA A 139 -18.08 -8.93 2.73
C ALA A 139 -16.79 -9.43 3.41
N GLY A 140 -15.62 -9.06 2.88
CA GLY A 140 -14.31 -9.53 3.33
C GLY A 140 -13.86 -10.84 2.69
N ASP A 141 -14.63 -11.35 1.72
CA ASP A 141 -14.34 -12.57 0.95
C ASP A 141 -13.64 -12.26 -0.38
N GLY A 142 -13.61 -11.00 -0.79
CA GLY A 142 -13.05 -10.56 -2.06
C GLY A 142 -11.53 -10.68 -2.13
N ALA A 143 -11.02 -10.91 -3.34
CA ALA A 143 -9.58 -10.99 -3.61
C ALA A 143 -8.85 -9.64 -3.48
N ILE A 144 -9.59 -8.53 -3.40
CA ILE A 144 -9.08 -7.16 -3.38
C ILE A 144 -9.78 -6.37 -2.29
N GLU A 145 -9.00 -5.55 -1.59
CA GLU A 145 -9.49 -4.65 -0.55
C GLU A 145 -10.41 -3.56 -1.17
N PRO A 146 -11.58 -3.26 -0.56
CA PRO A 146 -12.57 -2.32 -1.12
C PRO A 146 -12.04 -0.94 -1.52
N VAL A 147 -11.17 -0.33 -0.73
CA VAL A 147 -10.62 1.00 -1.02
C VAL A 147 -9.64 0.92 -2.19
N ALA A 148 -8.80 -0.12 -2.25
CA ALA A 148 -7.92 -0.39 -3.39
C ALA A 148 -8.72 -0.62 -4.70
N LEU A 149 -9.88 -1.28 -4.60
CA LEU A 149 -10.83 -1.44 -5.71
C LEU A 149 -11.32 -0.07 -6.22
N VAL A 150 -11.82 0.77 -5.32
CA VAL A 150 -12.34 2.12 -5.64
C VAL A 150 -11.24 2.99 -6.24
N GLU A 151 -10.05 2.96 -5.65
CA GLU A 151 -8.88 3.70 -6.13
C GLU A 151 -8.49 3.28 -7.55
N ALA A 152 -8.39 1.98 -7.82
CA ALA A 152 -8.07 1.46 -9.13
C ALA A 152 -9.10 1.90 -10.18
N VAL A 153 -10.39 1.89 -9.85
CA VAL A 153 -11.44 2.39 -10.75
C VAL A 153 -11.36 3.89 -10.97
N ALA A 154 -11.09 4.67 -9.92
CA ALA A 154 -10.93 6.11 -10.04
C ALA A 154 -9.67 6.50 -10.84
N ALA A 155 -8.58 5.73 -10.73
CA ALA A 155 -7.34 5.93 -11.47
C ALA A 155 -7.54 5.72 -12.97
N GLU A 156 -8.32 4.73 -13.36
CA GLU A 156 -8.64 4.41 -14.76
C GLU A 156 -9.82 5.23 -15.32
N GLY A 157 -10.38 6.18 -14.55
CA GLY A 157 -11.46 7.06 -14.99
C GLY A 157 -12.86 6.41 -15.01
N GLY A 158 -13.05 5.26 -14.37
CA GLY A 158 -14.31 4.51 -14.36
C GLY A 158 -15.31 4.91 -13.27
N ILE A 159 -15.28 6.16 -12.78
CA ILE A 159 -16.09 6.59 -11.61
C ILE A 159 -17.60 6.40 -11.86
N ASP A 160 -18.09 6.76 -13.04
CA ASP A 160 -19.52 6.57 -13.37
C ASP A 160 -19.93 5.09 -13.37
N LEU A 161 -19.03 4.23 -13.83
CA LEU A 161 -19.24 2.78 -13.82
C LEU A 161 -19.24 2.23 -12.39
N LEU A 162 -18.37 2.73 -11.51
CA LEU A 162 -18.35 2.39 -10.09
C LEU A 162 -19.68 2.76 -9.43
N PHE A 163 -20.20 3.96 -9.68
CA PHE A 163 -21.50 4.36 -9.13
C PHE A 163 -22.64 3.50 -9.66
N ALA A 164 -22.68 3.23 -10.97
CA ALA A 164 -23.71 2.38 -11.56
C ALA A 164 -23.66 0.93 -11.04
N ALA A 165 -22.46 0.42 -10.71
CA ALA A 165 -22.24 -0.88 -10.09
C ALA A 165 -22.71 -0.90 -8.63
N ALA A 166 -22.39 0.14 -7.86
CA ALA A 166 -22.83 0.28 -6.47
C ALA A 166 -24.36 0.38 -6.35
N GLU A 167 -25.00 1.18 -7.20
CA GLU A 167 -26.47 1.29 -7.27
C GLU A 167 -27.11 -0.07 -7.61
N GLN A 168 -26.54 -0.81 -8.56
CA GLN A 168 -27.01 -2.17 -8.91
C GLN A 168 -26.88 -3.13 -7.73
N MET A 169 -25.77 -3.08 -7.00
CA MET A 169 -25.53 -3.93 -5.84
C MET A 169 -26.52 -3.61 -4.71
N VAL A 170 -26.76 -2.34 -4.39
CA VAL A 170 -27.76 -1.92 -3.39
C VAL A 170 -29.16 -2.37 -3.79
N ALA A 171 -29.54 -2.19 -5.06
CA ALA A 171 -30.82 -2.68 -5.56
C ALA A 171 -30.94 -4.21 -5.47
N GLY A 172 -29.83 -4.95 -5.64
CA GLY A 172 -29.77 -6.40 -5.43
C GLY A 172 -29.91 -6.80 -3.96
N MET A 173 -29.21 -6.13 -3.06
CA MET A 173 -29.27 -6.39 -1.61
C MET A 173 -30.65 -6.10 -1.02
N ALA A 174 -31.31 -5.02 -1.45
CA ALA A 174 -32.67 -4.70 -1.01
C ALA A 174 -33.68 -5.83 -1.33
N ARG A 175 -33.41 -6.64 -2.35
CA ARG A 175 -34.23 -7.82 -2.70
C ARG A 175 -33.93 -9.05 -1.85
N LEU A 176 -32.73 -9.12 -1.25
CA LEU A 176 -32.26 -10.24 -0.43
C LEU A 176 -32.44 -9.98 1.08
N SER A 177 -32.39 -8.72 1.51
CA SER A 177 -32.33 -8.30 2.92
C SER A 177 -33.70 -8.23 3.60
N ILE A 178 -34.41 -9.37 3.62
CA ILE A 178 -35.51 -9.62 4.58
C ILE A 178 -35.00 -10.40 5.80
N ALA A 179 -33.73 -10.83 5.89
CA ALA A 179 -33.33 -11.79 6.95
C ALA A 179 -31.92 -11.71 7.58
N ALA A 180 -31.03 -10.77 7.25
CA ALA A 180 -29.67 -10.76 7.84
C ALA A 180 -29.50 -9.71 8.94
N ALA A 181 -29.25 -10.16 10.18
CA ALA A 181 -28.87 -9.32 11.31
C ALA A 181 -27.47 -8.74 11.10
N ASP A 182 -27.29 -7.46 11.41
CA ASP A 182 -26.02 -6.73 11.27
C ASP A 182 -25.11 -7.01 12.50
N PRO A 183 -24.01 -7.76 12.35
CA PRO A 183 -23.09 -8.03 13.46
C PRO A 183 -22.37 -6.78 13.98
N LEU A 184 -22.37 -5.67 13.23
CA LEU A 184 -21.90 -4.37 13.72
C LEU A 184 -22.94 -3.68 14.59
N ALA A 185 -24.23 -3.87 14.33
CA ALA A 185 -25.29 -3.34 15.18
C ALA A 185 -25.28 -3.99 16.58
N GLU A 186 -24.95 -5.28 16.68
CA GLU A 186 -24.76 -5.95 17.98
C GLU A 186 -23.54 -5.39 18.74
N ARG A 187 -22.44 -5.06 18.03
CA ARG A 187 -21.27 -4.39 18.63
C ARG A 187 -21.58 -2.96 19.07
N ASP A 188 -22.32 -2.20 18.26
CA ASP A 188 -22.75 -0.85 18.59
C ASP A 188 -23.68 -0.84 19.82
N ALA A 189 -24.60 -1.81 19.94
CA ALA A 189 -25.48 -1.96 21.10
C ALA A 189 -24.71 -2.30 22.39
N ALA A 190 -23.68 -3.15 22.28
CA ALA A 190 -22.81 -3.49 23.41
C ALA A 190 -21.96 -2.28 23.89
N VAL A 191 -21.55 -1.40 22.97
CA VAL A 191 -20.79 -0.18 23.29
C VAL A 191 -21.69 0.91 23.86
N ALA A 192 -22.90 1.09 23.33
CA ALA A 192 -23.86 2.09 23.80
C ALA A 192 -24.35 1.84 25.24
N SER A 193 -24.29 0.59 25.71
CA SER A 193 -24.78 0.21 27.04
C SER A 193 -23.78 0.49 28.19
N ALA A 194 -22.58 0.98 27.91
CA ALA A 194 -21.47 1.02 28.87
C ALA A 194 -20.96 2.42 29.28
N THR A 195 -21.56 3.51 28.82
CA THR A 195 -21.01 4.87 28.98
C THR A 195 -21.83 5.80 29.87
N THR A 196 -21.14 6.59 30.70
CA THR A 196 -21.69 7.69 31.51
C THR A 196 -21.85 8.96 30.65
N ALA A 197 -22.73 9.88 31.07
CA ALA A 197 -23.27 10.94 30.21
C ALA A 197 -22.29 12.04 29.72
N ASP A 198 -21.10 12.20 30.31
CA ASP A 198 -20.13 13.25 29.96
C ASP A 198 -18.98 12.79 29.03
N GLU A 199 -18.68 11.49 29.00
CA GLU A 199 -17.67 10.89 28.11
C GLU A 199 -18.00 10.93 26.59
N PRO A 200 -19.27 10.92 26.11
CA PRO A 200 -19.56 10.79 24.68
C PRO A 200 -19.18 12.02 23.85
N GLN A 201 -19.28 13.25 24.41
CA GLN A 201 -18.95 14.45 23.65
C GLN A 201 -17.45 14.61 23.42
N ALA A 202 -16.61 14.27 24.40
CA ALA A 202 -15.16 14.33 24.25
C ALA A 202 -14.68 13.32 23.20
N LEU A 203 -15.21 12.09 23.25
CA LEU A 203 -14.93 11.05 22.26
C LEU A 203 -15.39 11.44 20.86
N GLU A 204 -16.57 12.06 20.73
CA GLU A 204 -17.08 12.54 19.44
C GLU A 204 -16.22 13.67 18.85
N ARG A 205 -15.80 14.64 19.67
CA ARG A 205 -14.88 15.70 19.22
C ARG A 205 -13.53 15.13 18.78
N ALA A 206 -12.99 14.17 19.54
CA ALA A 206 -11.76 13.48 19.18
C ALA A 206 -11.91 12.66 17.88
N ALA A 207 -13.04 11.97 17.71
CA ALA A 207 -13.37 11.23 16.49
C ALA A 207 -13.49 12.15 15.27
N ILE A 208 -14.12 13.32 15.41
CA ILE A 208 -14.19 14.32 14.32
C ILE A 208 -12.78 14.81 13.97
N ALA A 209 -11.98 15.20 14.96
CA ALA A 209 -10.60 15.66 14.72
C ALA A 209 -9.76 14.59 14.02
N LEU A 210 -9.90 13.32 14.44
CA LEU A 210 -9.27 12.17 13.81
C LEU A 210 -9.68 12.00 12.35
N VAL A 211 -10.99 12.01 12.05
CA VAL A 211 -11.50 11.90 10.68
C VAL A 211 -10.92 12.99 9.79
N LEU A 212 -10.86 14.24 10.28
CA LEU A 212 -10.31 15.36 9.53
C LEU A 212 -8.81 15.20 9.28
N ALA A 213 -8.03 14.83 10.30
CA ALA A 213 -6.60 14.60 10.16
C ALA A 213 -6.29 13.45 9.18
N MET A 214 -7.08 12.40 9.19
CA MET A 214 -6.90 11.27 8.27
C MET A 214 -7.29 11.62 6.83
N ARG A 215 -8.31 12.47 6.66
CA ARG A 215 -8.71 12.99 5.36
C ARG A 215 -7.59 13.79 4.69
N GLU A 216 -6.80 14.52 5.47
CA GLU A 216 -5.64 15.29 4.98
C GLU A 216 -4.49 14.42 4.48
N ASN A 217 -4.37 13.23 5.05
CA ASN A 217 -3.32 12.26 4.78
C ASN A 217 -3.62 11.39 3.55
N LEU A 218 -4.85 11.41 3.04
CA LEU A 218 -5.30 10.58 1.93
C LEU A 218 -5.38 11.38 0.62
N PRO A 219 -5.22 10.71 -0.55
CA PRO A 219 -5.39 11.38 -1.84
C PRO A 219 -6.79 11.99 -1.97
N GLU A 220 -6.87 13.29 -2.24
CA GLU A 220 -8.14 14.04 -2.30
C GLU A 220 -9.15 13.42 -3.28
N LYS A 221 -8.67 12.94 -4.44
CA LYS A 221 -9.51 12.26 -5.43
C LYS A 221 -10.13 10.97 -4.89
N LEU A 222 -9.37 10.20 -4.11
CA LEU A 222 -9.84 8.94 -3.51
C LEU A 222 -10.92 9.22 -2.46
N VAL A 223 -10.62 10.15 -1.55
CA VAL A 223 -11.57 10.62 -0.52
C VAL A 223 -12.87 11.09 -1.16
N ALA A 224 -12.79 12.00 -2.14
CA ALA A 224 -13.97 12.54 -2.81
C ALA A 224 -14.79 11.44 -3.51
N THR A 225 -14.13 10.47 -4.14
CA THR A 225 -14.81 9.34 -4.81
C THR A 225 -15.55 8.48 -3.79
N ILE A 226 -14.93 8.17 -2.65
CA ILE A 226 -15.55 7.37 -1.58
C ILE A 226 -16.70 8.13 -0.91
N GLU A 227 -16.53 9.42 -0.62
CA GLU A 227 -17.58 10.27 -0.04
C GLU A 227 -18.81 10.32 -0.96
N GLN A 228 -18.61 10.52 -2.27
CA GLN A 228 -19.70 10.49 -3.26
C GLN A 228 -20.36 9.11 -3.36
N LEU A 229 -19.56 8.04 -3.33
CA LEU A 229 -20.05 6.67 -3.37
C LEU A 229 -20.94 6.37 -2.15
N VAL A 230 -20.49 6.77 -0.96
CA VAL A 230 -21.23 6.65 0.30
C VAL A 230 -22.54 7.43 0.24
N LEU A 231 -22.51 8.68 -0.24
CA LEU A 231 -23.73 9.50 -0.37
C LEU A 231 -24.75 8.88 -1.33
N ARG A 232 -24.31 8.26 -2.44
CA ARG A 232 -25.21 7.61 -3.41
C ARG A 232 -25.84 6.32 -2.88
N ILE A 233 -25.08 5.51 -2.17
CA ILE A 233 -25.57 4.26 -1.56
C ILE A 233 -26.46 4.57 -0.35
N GLY A 234 -26.22 5.70 0.30
CA GLY A 234 -26.85 6.12 1.55
C GLY A 234 -25.93 5.86 2.73
N VAL A 235 -25.72 6.90 3.54
CA VAL A 235 -24.79 6.89 4.68
C VAL A 235 -25.14 5.83 5.73
N ALA A 236 -26.44 5.53 5.89
CA ALA A 236 -26.92 4.50 6.81
C ALA A 236 -26.69 3.07 6.31
N ALA A 237 -26.33 2.86 5.03
CA ALA A 237 -26.10 1.53 4.51
C ALA A 237 -24.90 0.88 5.22
N PRO A 238 -24.98 -0.41 5.62
CA PRO A 238 -23.85 -1.14 6.19
C PRO A 238 -22.60 -1.07 5.29
N LEU A 239 -22.84 -1.04 3.99
CA LEU A 239 -21.84 -0.88 2.95
C LEU A 239 -21.07 0.44 3.05
N ALA A 240 -21.77 1.55 3.26
CA ALA A 240 -21.16 2.86 3.43
C ALA A 240 -20.26 2.86 4.67
N ARG A 241 -20.73 2.30 5.78
CA ARG A 241 -19.95 2.18 7.02
C ARG A 241 -18.68 1.36 6.81
N ARG A 242 -18.74 0.25 6.08
CA ARG A 242 -17.57 -0.57 5.75
C ARG A 242 -16.55 0.18 4.89
N LEU A 243 -17.00 0.94 3.89
CA LEU A 243 -16.10 1.78 3.10
C LEU A 243 -15.43 2.86 3.95
N LEU A 244 -16.19 3.52 4.83
CA LEU A 244 -15.66 4.51 5.79
C LEU A 244 -14.69 3.87 6.79
N GLU A 245 -14.98 2.67 7.28
CA GLU A 245 -14.08 1.91 8.15
C GLU A 245 -12.76 1.63 7.44
N ARG A 246 -12.80 1.12 6.21
CA ARG A 246 -11.61 0.77 5.44
C ARG A 246 -10.78 1.98 5.04
N ILE A 247 -11.40 3.08 4.61
CA ILE A 247 -10.66 4.30 4.27
C ILE A 247 -9.99 4.88 5.53
N LEU A 248 -10.66 4.79 6.68
CA LEU A 248 -10.06 5.19 7.94
C LEU A 248 -8.87 4.27 8.28
N LEU A 249 -9.04 2.95 8.26
CA LEU A 249 -7.94 2.02 8.52
C LEU A 249 -6.76 2.20 7.56
N ARG A 250 -7.00 2.66 6.33
CA ARG A 250 -5.93 2.99 5.38
C ARG A 250 -5.15 4.25 5.79
N GLY A 251 -5.85 5.28 6.27
CA GLY A 251 -5.23 6.51 6.77
C GLY A 251 -4.56 6.36 8.14
N SER A 252 -5.01 5.41 8.96
CA SER A 252 -4.43 5.10 10.27
C SER A 252 -4.62 3.62 10.61
N PRO A 253 -3.70 2.72 10.20
CA PRO A 253 -3.81 1.29 10.45
C PRO A 253 -3.85 0.91 11.94
N SER A 254 -3.20 1.72 12.77
CA SER A 254 -3.19 1.55 14.22
C SER A 254 -4.59 1.62 14.86
N LEU A 255 -5.60 2.20 14.19
CA LEU A 255 -6.99 2.15 14.65
C LEU A 255 -7.56 0.74 14.79
N GLN A 256 -6.96 -0.27 14.15
CA GLN A 256 -7.32 -1.68 14.38
C GLN A 256 -7.16 -2.09 15.86
N LEU A 257 -6.23 -1.45 16.58
CA LEU A 257 -6.00 -1.68 18.00
C LEU A 257 -6.99 -0.92 18.91
N ALA A 258 -7.70 0.08 18.36
CA ALA A 258 -8.63 0.94 19.08
C ALA A 258 -10.06 0.87 18.49
N PRO A 259 -10.74 -0.30 18.55
CA PRO A 259 -12.00 -0.53 17.84
C PRO A 259 -13.13 0.43 18.27
N ARG A 260 -13.13 0.91 19.53
CA ARG A 260 -14.08 1.92 20.00
C ARG A 260 -13.90 3.26 19.30
N GLN A 261 -12.64 3.70 19.13
CA GLN A 261 -12.33 4.94 18.43
C GLN A 261 -12.58 4.80 16.94
N LEU A 262 -12.27 3.66 16.33
CA LEU A 262 -12.62 3.38 14.93
C LEU A 262 -14.14 3.47 14.72
N ALA A 263 -14.94 2.82 15.58
CA ALA A 263 -16.40 2.89 15.49
C ALA A 263 -16.94 4.32 15.68
N ALA A 264 -16.38 5.07 16.64
CA ALA A 264 -16.72 6.48 16.84
C ALA A 264 -16.37 7.33 15.61
N ALA A 265 -15.18 7.15 15.03
CA ALA A 265 -14.73 7.84 13.82
C ALA A 265 -15.61 7.53 12.61
N VAL A 266 -15.99 6.27 12.40
CA VAL A 266 -16.92 5.87 11.33
C VAL A 266 -18.27 6.56 11.51
N ARG A 267 -18.83 6.58 12.73
CA ARG A 267 -20.10 7.26 13.03
C ARG A 267 -20.00 8.78 12.81
N SER A 268 -18.94 9.42 13.31
CA SER A 268 -18.70 10.85 13.11
C SER A 268 -18.53 11.19 11.62
N TYR A 269 -17.79 10.38 10.87
CA TYR A 269 -17.61 10.61 9.43
C TYR A 269 -18.94 10.46 8.67
N ALA A 270 -19.71 9.43 8.98
CA ALA A 270 -21.07 9.26 8.47
C ALA A 270 -21.95 10.49 8.78
N GLY A 271 -21.97 10.97 10.03
CA GLY A 271 -22.73 12.17 10.41
C GLY A 271 -22.29 13.45 9.69
N LEU A 272 -20.99 13.62 9.44
CA LEU A 272 -20.47 14.74 8.65
C LEU A 272 -20.95 14.69 7.20
N LEU A 273 -20.99 13.50 6.60
CA LEU A 273 -21.51 13.29 5.25
C LEU A 273 -23.02 13.57 5.17
N ASP A 274 -23.79 13.04 6.11
CA ASP A 274 -25.25 13.17 6.16
C ASP A 274 -25.71 14.63 6.35
N THR A 275 -25.02 15.38 7.20
CA THR A 275 -25.32 16.80 7.45
C THR A 275 -24.84 17.73 6.34
N GLY A 276 -24.17 17.21 5.30
CA GLY A 276 -23.52 18.03 4.26
C GLY A 276 -22.40 18.91 4.81
N ARG A 277 -21.95 18.66 6.04
CA ARG A 277 -20.86 19.39 6.71
C ARG A 277 -19.50 18.76 6.44
N VAL A 278 -19.36 18.01 5.35
CA VAL A 278 -18.02 17.66 4.84
C VAL A 278 -17.32 18.98 4.56
N PRO A 279 -16.29 19.36 5.34
CA PRO A 279 -15.89 20.74 5.32
C PRO A 279 -15.17 21.05 4.01
N ALA A 280 -15.79 21.87 3.17
CA ALA A 280 -15.05 22.80 2.31
C ALA A 280 -14.11 23.72 3.16
N ALA A 281 -14.30 23.74 4.49
CA ALA A 281 -13.54 24.51 5.46
C ALA A 281 -12.08 24.06 5.69
N LEU A 282 -11.62 22.91 5.17
CA LEU A 282 -10.20 22.56 5.26
C LEU A 282 -9.30 23.43 4.37
N VAL A 283 -9.86 24.06 3.32
CA VAL A 283 -9.17 25.09 2.54
C VAL A 283 -8.86 26.32 3.41
N ALA A 284 -9.70 26.61 4.42
CA ALA A 284 -9.50 27.72 5.34
C ALA A 284 -8.44 27.43 6.42
N HIS A 285 -8.32 26.19 6.92
CA HIS A 285 -7.31 25.87 7.93
C HIS A 285 -5.87 25.91 7.34
N ARG A 286 -5.70 25.48 6.09
CA ARG A 286 -4.45 25.70 5.32
C ARG A 286 -4.16 27.18 5.06
N ALA A 287 -5.17 28.04 4.96
CA ALA A 287 -4.97 29.48 4.83
C ALA A 287 -4.51 30.11 6.16
N VAL A 288 -4.97 29.59 7.30
CA VAL A 288 -4.55 30.05 8.63
C VAL A 288 -3.11 29.62 8.94
N GLU A 289 -2.71 28.38 8.63
CA GLU A 289 -1.32 27.93 8.81
C GLU A 289 -0.34 28.58 7.82
N ARG A 290 -0.71 28.74 6.53
CA ARG A 290 0.12 29.50 5.58
C ARG A 290 0.26 30.97 5.96
N ASN A 291 -0.77 31.58 6.54
CA ASN A 291 -0.67 32.95 7.04
C ASN A 291 0.20 33.05 8.30
N ALA A 292 0.27 32.00 9.13
CA ALA A 292 1.18 31.93 10.26
C ALA A 292 2.65 31.80 9.82
N ASP A 293 2.94 30.97 8.81
CA ASP A 293 4.28 30.83 8.23
C ASP A 293 4.70 32.09 7.45
N ALA A 294 3.77 32.72 6.72
CA ALA A 294 4.02 34.00 6.04
C ALA A 294 4.25 35.16 7.03
N ALA A 295 3.54 35.18 8.17
CA ALA A 295 3.77 36.15 9.23
C ALA A 295 5.12 35.92 9.94
N ALA A 296 5.55 34.67 10.11
CA ALA A 296 6.87 34.33 10.65
C ALA A 296 8.01 34.72 9.68
N ALA A 297 7.81 34.52 8.37
CA ALA A 297 8.76 34.96 7.34
C ALA A 297 8.87 36.50 7.26
N ALA A 298 7.74 37.22 7.31
CA ALA A 298 7.73 38.68 7.33
C ALA A 298 8.36 39.27 8.61
N PHE A 299 8.28 38.55 9.72
CA PHE A 299 8.96 38.92 10.97
C PHE A 299 10.48 38.71 10.88
N ALA A 300 10.92 37.63 10.22
CA ALA A 300 12.34 37.36 9.97
C ALA A 300 12.97 38.37 8.98
N GLU A 301 12.21 38.82 7.99
CA GLU A 301 12.65 39.82 7.00
C GLU A 301 12.81 41.22 7.63
N ARG A 302 11.87 41.62 8.51
CA ARG A 302 11.99 42.87 9.29
C ARG A 302 13.17 42.88 10.27
N LEU A 303 13.58 41.72 10.76
CA LEU A 303 14.79 41.59 11.59
C LEU A 303 16.08 41.69 10.74
N SER A 304 16.00 41.49 9.43
CA SER A 304 17.13 41.63 8.49
C SER A 304 17.32 43.07 8.02
N GLU A 305 16.25 43.86 7.92
CA GLU A 305 16.31 45.28 7.50
C GLU A 305 16.90 46.23 8.55
N ALA A 306 17.03 45.80 9.82
CA ALA A 306 17.65 46.59 10.87
C ALA A 306 19.17 46.38 10.95
N ARG A 307 19.91 46.75 9.89
CA ARG A 307 21.36 46.87 9.93
C ARG A 307 21.80 48.20 9.30
N PRO A 308 22.42 49.13 10.06
CA PRO A 308 22.78 50.42 9.50
C PRO A 308 23.99 50.29 8.57
N ALA A 309 23.85 50.94 7.42
CA ALA A 309 24.85 51.07 6.37
C ALA A 309 25.99 52.00 6.81
N GLY A 310 27.22 51.62 6.48
CA GLY A 310 28.39 52.48 6.53
C GLY A 310 29.23 52.31 5.27
N GLY A 311 29.39 53.42 4.53
CA GLY A 311 30.59 53.72 3.75
C GLY A 311 30.60 53.31 2.28
N ALA A 312 30.44 54.33 1.42
CA ALA A 312 31.23 54.69 0.23
C ALA A 312 31.86 53.55 -0.62
N ASP A 313 31.85 53.58 -1.94
CA ASP A 313 32.11 54.73 -2.79
C ASP A 313 31.71 54.46 -4.26
N ALA A 314 31.57 55.55 -5.01
CA ALA A 314 31.07 55.62 -6.37
C ALA A 314 32.07 55.14 -7.44
N ALA A 315 31.58 54.57 -8.55
CA ALA A 315 32.06 54.86 -9.91
C ALA A 315 31.17 54.19 -10.97
N THR A 316 30.40 55.01 -11.68
CA THR A 316 29.83 54.70 -13.00
C THR A 316 30.95 54.76 -14.06
N PRO A 317 30.89 53.96 -15.13
CA PRO A 317 30.72 54.61 -16.43
C PRO A 317 29.82 53.84 -17.41
N THR A 318 29.44 54.60 -18.43
CA THR A 318 28.30 54.47 -19.34
C THR A 318 28.67 53.79 -20.68
N VAL A 319 27.67 53.13 -21.32
CA VAL A 319 27.46 52.92 -22.79
C VAL A 319 28.42 51.90 -23.50
N PRO A 320 28.05 51.18 -24.61
CA PRO A 320 26.85 51.23 -25.47
C PRO A 320 26.12 49.90 -25.76
N ILE A 321 24.90 50.06 -26.29
CA ILE A 321 24.10 49.07 -27.05
C ILE A 321 24.71 48.88 -28.45
N PRO A 322 24.71 47.65 -28.99
CA PRO A 322 24.48 47.45 -30.41
C PRO A 322 23.29 46.53 -30.73
N GLU A 323 22.75 46.83 -31.91
CA GLU A 323 21.62 46.31 -32.68
C GLU A 323 21.56 44.78 -32.94
N PRO A 324 20.41 44.27 -33.45
CA PRO A 324 19.96 42.90 -33.29
C PRO A 324 20.54 41.94 -34.33
N ALA A 325 20.97 40.76 -33.85
CA ALA A 325 21.25 39.61 -34.70
C ALA A 325 20.09 38.61 -34.62
N GLN A 326 19.45 38.36 -35.77
CA GLN A 326 18.53 37.27 -36.02
C GLN A 326 19.28 35.93 -36.04
N VAL A 327 18.82 34.92 -35.29
CA VAL A 327 18.87 33.48 -35.67
C VAL A 327 17.81 32.71 -34.82
N PRO A 328 17.46 31.45 -35.12
CA PRO A 328 16.22 31.03 -35.74
C PRO A 328 15.23 30.36 -34.76
N ALA A 329 14.10 29.92 -35.31
CA ALA A 329 13.04 29.15 -34.65
C ALA A 329 13.58 28.00 -33.77
N SER A 330 13.50 28.19 -32.46
CA SER A 330 13.75 27.15 -31.46
C SER A 330 12.52 26.27 -31.29
N GLU A 331 12.68 25.05 -31.76
CA GLU A 331 12.25 23.78 -31.18
C GLU A 331 11.16 23.80 -30.10
N ALA A 332 10.15 22.99 -30.39
CA ALA A 332 9.10 22.54 -29.49
C ALA A 332 9.61 22.36 -28.06
N LYS A 333 9.20 23.30 -27.22
CA LYS A 333 9.31 23.26 -25.76
C LYS A 333 8.68 21.95 -25.27
N ALA A 334 9.53 20.97 -25.03
CA ALA A 334 9.19 19.77 -24.29
C ALA A 334 8.50 20.20 -23.01
N LEU A 335 7.24 19.78 -22.87
CA LEU A 335 6.48 19.89 -21.64
C LEU A 335 7.35 19.22 -20.57
N ALA A 336 7.92 20.02 -19.67
CA ALA A 336 8.70 19.52 -18.56
C ALA A 336 7.80 18.56 -17.78
N ALA A 337 8.10 17.27 -17.90
CA ALA A 337 7.51 16.25 -17.05
C ALA A 337 7.82 16.64 -15.60
N SER A 338 6.78 16.77 -14.78
CA SER A 338 6.98 16.77 -13.33
C SER A 338 7.82 15.56 -12.95
N PRO A 339 8.77 15.66 -12.02
CA PRO A 339 9.55 14.51 -11.57
C PRO A 339 8.56 13.46 -11.04
N ALA A 340 8.34 12.40 -11.81
CA ALA A 340 7.53 11.28 -11.39
C ALA A 340 8.21 10.67 -10.17
N LEU A 341 7.53 10.69 -9.03
CA LEU A 341 7.97 9.95 -7.85
C LEU A 341 8.23 8.49 -8.29
N PRO A 342 9.38 7.89 -7.94
CA PRO A 342 9.66 6.51 -8.29
C PRO A 342 8.52 5.64 -7.75
N SER A 343 7.87 4.90 -8.66
CA SER A 343 6.86 3.93 -8.30
C SER A 343 7.52 2.83 -7.48
N LEU A 344 7.21 2.75 -6.19
CA LEU A 344 7.68 1.68 -5.28
C LEU A 344 7.26 0.25 -5.69
N LEU A 345 6.42 0.12 -6.72
CA LEU A 345 6.16 -1.18 -7.35
C LEU A 345 7.45 -1.78 -7.93
N ASP A 346 8.37 -0.90 -8.34
CA ASP A 346 9.73 -1.24 -8.73
C ASP A 346 10.67 -1.20 -7.52
N GLU A 347 11.72 -1.99 -7.59
CA GLU A 347 12.71 -2.07 -6.54
C GLU A 347 13.57 -0.79 -6.53
N ALA A 348 13.43 -0.01 -5.46
CA ALA A 348 14.10 1.28 -5.26
C ALA A 348 15.23 1.17 -4.24
N GLU A 349 16.38 1.75 -4.55
CA GLU A 349 17.55 1.75 -3.66
C GLU A 349 17.44 2.84 -2.60
N SER A 350 17.91 2.55 -1.39
CA SER A 350 18.01 3.51 -0.30
C SER A 350 19.26 3.23 0.55
N PRO A 351 20.05 4.25 0.90
CA PRO A 351 21.11 4.14 1.91
C PRO A 351 20.55 3.93 3.34
N PHE A 352 19.23 4.02 3.52
CA PHE A 352 18.53 3.91 4.80
C PHE A 352 17.49 2.78 4.84
N ALA A 353 17.61 1.76 3.99
CA ALA A 353 16.72 0.60 4.00
C ALA A 353 16.66 -0.09 5.37
N GLY A 354 17.74 0.00 6.15
CA GLY A 354 17.82 -0.46 7.53
C GLY A 354 16.87 0.22 8.51
N LEU A 355 16.22 1.35 8.15
CA LEU A 355 15.16 1.98 8.94
C LEU A 355 14.09 0.98 9.35
N TRP A 356 13.76 0.02 8.48
CA TRP A 356 12.69 -0.94 8.73
C TRP A 356 13.07 -2.06 9.69
N LEU A 357 14.37 -2.28 9.94
CA LEU A 357 14.85 -3.22 10.98
C LEU A 357 14.49 -2.76 12.40
N VAL A 358 13.94 -1.54 12.58
CA VAL A 358 13.38 -1.10 13.86
C VAL A 358 12.08 -1.83 14.21
N VAL A 359 11.37 -2.43 13.25
CA VAL A 359 10.06 -3.05 13.53
C VAL A 359 10.18 -4.25 14.48
N PRO A 360 11.08 -5.23 14.26
CA PRO A 360 11.31 -6.31 15.23
C PRO A 360 11.76 -5.81 16.61
N LEU A 361 12.48 -4.68 16.68
CA LEU A 361 12.86 -4.04 17.93
C LEU A 361 11.64 -3.48 18.67
N LEU A 362 10.77 -2.75 17.97
CA LEU A 362 9.55 -2.18 18.53
C LEU A 362 8.60 -3.27 19.04
N ILE A 363 8.45 -4.37 18.30
CA ILE A 363 7.66 -5.54 18.74
C ILE A 363 8.19 -6.07 20.07
N ARG A 364 9.51 -6.20 20.22
CA ARG A 364 10.12 -6.72 21.46
C ARG A 364 10.08 -5.78 22.64
N LEU A 365 10.04 -4.48 22.37
CA LEU A 365 9.88 -3.45 23.40
C LEU A 365 8.42 -3.31 23.85
N GLY A 366 7.49 -4.11 23.31
CA GLY A 366 6.08 -4.07 23.68
C GLY A 366 5.33 -2.88 23.08
N PHE A 367 5.77 -2.37 21.93
CA PHE A 367 5.16 -1.19 21.32
C PHE A 367 3.70 -1.41 20.91
N ARG A 368 3.36 -2.62 20.47
CA ARG A 368 1.99 -2.98 20.09
C ARG A 368 1.04 -2.94 21.29
N GLU A 369 1.47 -3.53 22.40
CA GLU A 369 0.73 -3.54 23.67
C GLU A 369 0.57 -2.12 24.19
N TRP A 370 1.65 -1.33 24.15
CA TRP A 370 1.61 0.07 24.51
C TRP A 370 0.60 0.86 23.66
N LEU A 371 0.55 0.65 22.34
CA LEU A 371 -0.44 1.31 21.47
C LEU A 371 -1.88 0.90 21.80
N ALA A 372 -2.12 -0.36 22.18
CA ALA A 372 -3.45 -0.82 22.60
C ALA A 372 -3.92 -0.10 23.88
N ASP A 373 -2.99 0.21 24.79
CA ASP A 373 -3.26 0.97 26.02
C ASP A 373 -3.33 2.49 25.81
N HIS A 374 -2.87 2.99 24.65
CA HIS A 374 -2.81 4.42 24.31
C HIS A 374 -3.59 4.68 23.00
N PRO A 375 -4.93 4.58 23.05
CA PRO A 375 -5.74 4.58 21.84
C PRO A 375 -5.63 5.91 21.07
N ASP A 376 -5.45 7.05 21.75
CA ASP A 376 -5.21 8.34 21.07
C ASP A 376 -3.94 8.34 20.22
N CYS A 377 -2.88 7.65 20.67
CA CYS A 377 -1.67 7.47 19.89
C CYS A 377 -1.89 6.48 18.73
N ALA A 378 -2.69 5.44 18.93
CA ALA A 378 -3.07 4.51 17.88
C ALA A 378 -3.93 5.19 16.80
N ALA A 379 -4.90 6.02 17.20
CA ALA A 379 -5.69 6.84 16.29
C ALA A 379 -4.84 7.76 15.45
N ALA A 380 -3.83 8.38 16.05
CA ALA A 380 -2.90 9.24 15.35
C ALA A 380 -1.83 8.48 14.56
N ASP A 381 -1.99 7.20 14.22
CA ASP A 381 -1.03 6.39 13.45
C ASP A 381 0.38 6.34 14.10
N GLY A 382 0.39 6.15 15.42
CA GLY A 382 1.58 6.26 16.25
C GLY A 382 2.76 5.42 15.78
N GLY A 383 2.52 4.26 15.17
CA GLY A 383 3.56 3.41 14.61
C GLY A 383 4.31 4.03 13.43
N ARG A 384 3.59 4.42 12.38
CA ARG A 384 4.21 5.06 11.22
C ARG A 384 4.82 6.41 11.60
N ARG A 385 4.17 7.17 12.49
CA ARG A 385 4.72 8.43 13.03
C ARG A 385 6.02 8.23 13.79
N LEU A 386 6.12 7.17 14.59
CA LEU A 386 7.34 6.83 15.31
C LEU A 386 8.48 6.51 14.34
N ILE A 387 8.24 5.63 13.36
CA ILE A 387 9.27 5.27 12.36
C ILE A 387 9.68 6.50 11.54
N ARG A 388 8.72 7.33 11.13
CA ARG A 388 8.99 8.59 10.41
C ARG A 388 9.84 9.55 11.25
N ALA A 389 9.53 9.71 12.54
CA ALA A 389 10.32 10.54 13.45
C ALA A 389 11.74 10.00 13.66
N ILE A 390 11.91 8.67 13.69
CA ILE A 390 13.23 8.03 13.75
C ILE A 390 14.02 8.32 12.47
N GLY A 391 13.41 8.15 11.29
CA GLY A 391 14.04 8.47 10.01
C GLY A 391 14.47 9.93 9.94
N ARG A 392 13.58 10.87 10.32
CA ARG A 392 13.90 12.30 10.37
C ARG A 392 15.02 12.65 11.32
N HIS A 393 15.09 12.00 12.49
CA HIS A 393 16.21 12.23 13.41
C HIS A 393 17.56 11.83 12.81
N PHE A 394 17.59 10.83 11.91
CA PHE A 394 18.81 10.39 11.23
C PHE A 394 18.99 11.01 9.84
N ASP A 395 18.31 12.13 9.58
CA ASP A 395 18.39 12.93 8.35
C ASP A 395 18.00 12.15 7.09
N VAL A 396 17.08 11.19 7.19
CA VAL A 396 16.53 10.52 6.00
C VAL A 396 15.64 11.50 5.25
N GLU A 397 15.95 11.73 3.98
CA GLU A 397 15.20 12.64 3.11
C GLU A 397 13.76 12.13 2.89
N PRO A 398 12.74 13.00 2.84
CA PRO A 398 11.37 12.59 2.60
C PRO A 398 11.13 11.91 1.24
N GLY A 399 11.99 12.17 0.25
CA GLY A 399 11.95 11.52 -1.06
C GLY A 399 12.68 10.17 -1.12
N ASP A 400 13.38 9.78 -0.05
CA ASP A 400 14.09 8.51 0.02
C ASP A 400 13.13 7.32 0.02
N ALA A 401 13.49 6.23 -0.67
CA ALA A 401 12.63 5.05 -0.79
C ALA A 401 12.26 4.41 0.56
N ALA A 402 13.08 4.56 1.60
CA ALA A 402 12.76 4.09 2.95
C ALA A 402 11.64 4.90 3.63
N MET A 403 11.43 6.16 3.21
CA MET A 403 10.41 7.06 3.75
C MET A 403 9.11 7.01 2.97
N LEU A 404 9.13 6.53 1.72
CA LEU A 404 7.96 6.48 0.86
C LEU A 404 6.75 5.75 1.48
N PRO A 405 6.89 4.61 2.20
CA PRO A 405 5.75 3.97 2.86
C PRO A 405 5.15 4.79 4.02
N LEU A 406 5.78 5.90 4.41
CA LEU A 406 5.43 6.76 5.53
C LEU A 406 5.02 8.17 5.06
N VAL A 407 4.97 8.44 3.76
CA VAL A 407 4.68 9.79 3.22
C VAL A 407 3.30 10.29 3.65
N ASP A 408 2.33 9.38 3.64
CA ASP A 408 0.93 9.68 3.96
C ASP A 408 0.67 9.80 5.48
N CYS A 409 1.64 9.54 6.36
CA CYS A 409 1.40 9.72 7.79
C CYS A 409 1.66 11.17 8.23
N ALA A 410 0.92 11.63 9.25
CA ALA A 410 1.16 12.93 9.86
C ALA A 410 2.62 13.07 10.33
N PRO A 411 3.18 14.29 10.45
CA PRO A 411 4.50 14.48 11.02
C PRO A 411 4.59 13.83 12.41
N GLY A 412 5.68 13.09 12.62
CA GLY A 412 5.95 12.45 13.90
C GLY A 412 6.37 13.49 14.95
N ASP A 413 5.82 13.38 16.16
CA ASP A 413 6.23 14.23 17.29
C ASP A 413 7.59 13.73 17.84
N PRO A 414 8.65 14.57 17.83
CA PRO A 414 9.95 14.20 18.38
C PRO A 414 9.90 13.83 19.87
N ASN A 415 9.00 14.43 20.64
CA ASN A 415 8.87 14.16 22.07
C ASN A 415 8.31 12.76 22.32
N PHE A 416 7.31 12.37 21.55
CA PHE A 416 6.79 11.00 21.54
C PHE A 416 7.85 9.98 21.09
N ALA A 417 8.65 10.30 20.06
CA ALA A 417 9.62 9.37 19.51
C ALA A 417 10.89 9.17 20.38
N ARG A 418 11.23 10.16 21.20
CA ARG A 418 12.48 10.16 21.97
C ARG A 418 12.61 9.00 22.97
N PRO A 419 11.62 8.69 23.83
CA PRO A 419 11.71 7.56 24.76
C PRO A 419 11.94 6.22 24.03
N TRP A 420 11.21 5.97 22.95
CA TRP A 420 11.36 4.76 22.14
C TRP A 420 12.74 4.65 21.51
N ARG A 421 13.26 5.74 20.94
CA ARG A 421 14.63 5.79 20.41
C ARG A 421 15.68 5.46 21.46
N VAL A 422 15.58 6.04 22.65
CA VAL A 422 16.52 5.77 23.75
C VAL A 422 16.42 4.30 24.17
N ALA A 423 15.21 3.76 24.29
CA ALA A 423 15.00 2.35 24.62
C ALA A 423 15.58 1.40 23.56
N MET A 424 15.40 1.70 22.28
CA MET A 424 15.98 0.94 21.17
C MET A 424 17.51 0.99 21.17
N ASP A 425 18.10 2.18 21.33
CA ASP A 425 19.55 2.34 21.36
C ASP A 425 20.17 1.59 22.56
N PHE A 426 19.54 1.71 23.73
CA PHE A 426 19.94 0.96 24.92
C PHE A 426 19.82 -0.56 24.72
N HIS A 427 18.72 -1.03 24.13
CA HIS A 427 18.51 -2.45 23.85
C HIS A 427 19.56 -2.99 22.86
N LEU A 428 19.78 -2.29 21.75
CA LEU A 428 20.75 -2.63 20.72
C LEU A 428 22.18 -2.64 21.28
N TRP A 429 22.57 -1.62 22.02
CA TRP A 429 23.90 -1.55 22.61
C TRP A 429 24.11 -2.67 23.63
N ARG A 430 23.13 -2.94 24.50
CA ARG A 430 23.24 -3.95 25.55
C ARG A 430 23.28 -5.38 24.99
N ARG A 431 22.52 -5.67 23.92
CA ARG A 431 22.37 -7.03 23.37
C ARG A 431 23.34 -7.30 22.22
N ALA A 432 23.40 -6.39 21.24
CA ALA A 432 24.13 -6.57 20.00
C ALA A 432 25.42 -5.76 19.90
N ARG A 433 25.67 -4.82 20.83
CA ARG A 433 26.81 -3.86 20.76
C ARG A 433 26.80 -3.05 19.45
N ILE A 434 25.61 -2.67 19.01
CA ILE A 434 25.36 -1.80 17.84
C ILE A 434 24.55 -0.60 18.33
N ARG A 435 24.70 0.57 17.71
CA ARG A 435 23.84 1.74 17.93
C ARG A 435 22.73 1.82 16.89
N LEU A 436 21.62 2.46 17.24
CA LEU A 436 20.46 2.59 16.35
C LEU A 436 20.82 3.25 15.00
N HIS A 437 21.72 4.24 15.01
CA HIS A 437 22.14 4.91 13.77
C HIS A 437 22.84 3.98 12.76
N GLU A 438 23.57 2.96 13.25
CA GLU A 438 24.24 1.96 12.40
C GLU A 438 23.23 0.96 11.81
N VAL A 439 22.10 0.75 12.49
CA VAL A 439 21.00 -0.07 11.97
C VAL A 439 20.26 0.68 10.89
N VAL A 440 19.91 1.95 11.15
CA VAL A 440 19.12 2.78 10.21
C VAL A 440 19.88 3.05 8.91
N ARG A 441 21.19 3.33 8.97
CA ARG A 441 22.04 3.65 7.80
C ARG A 441 22.49 2.44 6.96
N ARG A 442 21.76 1.33 7.02
CA ARG A 442 22.09 0.16 6.19
C ARG A 442 21.51 0.35 4.79
N PRO A 443 22.36 0.33 3.74
CA PRO A 443 21.88 0.40 2.38
C PRO A 443 21.15 -0.88 2.00
N GLY A 444 20.17 -0.74 1.12
CA GLY A 444 19.43 -1.86 0.59
C GLY A 444 18.42 -1.40 -0.45
N TRP A 445 17.57 -2.33 -0.84
CA TRP A 445 16.52 -2.10 -1.82
C TRP A 445 15.16 -2.36 -1.19
N LEU A 446 14.21 -1.50 -1.47
CA LEU A 446 12.84 -1.61 -1.02
C LEU A 446 11.92 -1.80 -2.21
N ARG A 447 10.93 -2.65 -2.02
CA ARG A 447 9.81 -2.82 -2.95
C ARG A 447 8.54 -2.87 -2.15
N GLN A 448 7.61 -1.96 -2.44
CA GLN A 448 6.29 -1.95 -1.82
C GLN A 448 5.25 -2.40 -2.84
N ALA A 449 4.50 -3.43 -2.48
CA ALA A 449 3.36 -3.90 -3.25
C ALA A 449 2.14 -3.93 -2.33
N GLU A 450 1.20 -3.01 -2.52
CA GLU A 450 -0.03 -2.90 -1.72
C GLU A 450 0.32 -2.82 -0.22
N GLU A 451 -0.01 -3.85 0.55
CA GLU A 451 0.26 -3.96 1.99
C GLU A 451 1.53 -4.75 2.32
N ARG A 452 2.40 -5.03 1.34
CA ARG A 452 3.66 -5.75 1.54
C ARG A 452 4.84 -4.82 1.29
N LEU A 453 5.78 -4.84 2.23
CA LEU A 453 7.07 -4.20 2.08
C LEU A 453 8.17 -5.27 2.12
N ALA A 454 8.79 -5.51 0.97
CA ALA A 454 9.97 -6.36 0.86
C ALA A 454 11.22 -5.49 0.93
N ILE A 455 12.14 -5.83 1.83
CA ILE A 455 13.42 -5.14 1.99
C ILE A 455 14.52 -6.14 1.73
N ARG A 456 15.35 -5.83 0.75
CA ARG A 456 16.47 -6.65 0.35
C ARG A 456 17.78 -5.97 0.74
N PHE A 457 18.66 -6.73 1.36
CA PHE A 457 20.00 -6.34 1.72
C PHE A 457 21.01 -7.17 0.91
N ASP A 458 22.21 -6.62 0.74
CA ASP A 458 23.30 -7.36 0.12
C ASP A 458 23.67 -8.58 1.00
N PRO A 459 23.87 -9.79 0.45
CA PRO A 459 24.33 -10.95 1.22
C PRO A 459 25.61 -10.70 2.02
N GLU A 460 26.51 -9.85 1.52
CA GLU A 460 27.76 -9.49 2.20
C GLU A 460 27.52 -8.54 3.38
N SER A 461 26.35 -7.90 3.45
CA SER A 461 25.96 -7.00 4.54
C SER A 461 25.31 -7.70 5.75
N VAL A 462 25.23 -9.04 5.73
CA VAL A 462 24.70 -9.83 6.85
C VAL A 462 25.49 -9.52 8.12
N ASP A 463 24.78 -9.06 9.15
CA ASP A 463 25.37 -8.82 10.46
C ASP A 463 24.91 -9.89 11.45
N LEU A 464 25.84 -10.77 11.82
CA LEU A 464 25.59 -11.86 12.76
C LEU A 464 25.09 -11.38 14.13
N ARG A 465 25.38 -10.13 14.51
CA ARG A 465 24.87 -9.53 15.76
C ARG A 465 23.36 -9.29 15.69
N LEU A 466 22.85 -8.85 14.54
CA LEU A 466 21.40 -8.72 14.32
C LEU A 466 20.74 -10.10 14.22
N ARG A 467 21.35 -11.02 13.46
CA ARG A 467 20.86 -12.38 13.22
C ARG A 467 20.76 -13.21 14.49
N ARG A 468 21.78 -13.15 15.36
CA ARG A 468 21.79 -13.84 16.65
C ARG A 468 20.64 -13.41 17.56
N HIS A 469 20.21 -12.17 17.39
CA HIS A 469 19.06 -11.64 18.07
C HIS A 469 17.82 -11.63 17.18
N ALA A 470 17.74 -12.34 16.04
CA ALA A 470 16.56 -12.37 15.18
C ALA A 470 15.93 -10.98 14.93
N LEU A 471 16.76 -9.95 14.76
CA LEU A 471 16.33 -8.58 14.44
C LEU A 471 16.14 -8.36 12.94
N ASP A 472 16.61 -9.30 12.12
CA ASP A 472 16.50 -9.37 10.67
C ASP A 472 15.62 -10.55 10.22
N VAL A 473 14.72 -11.00 11.09
CA VAL A 473 13.73 -12.04 10.81
C VAL A 473 12.39 -11.38 10.50
N ASP A 474 11.70 -11.90 9.49
CA ASP A 474 10.40 -11.41 9.03
C ASP A 474 9.40 -11.31 10.19
N PRO A 475 8.93 -10.10 10.55
CA PRO A 475 7.89 -9.96 11.56
C PRO A 475 6.53 -10.41 11.03
N GLY A 476 6.39 -10.58 9.71
CA GLY A 476 5.11 -10.89 9.07
C GLY A 476 4.18 -9.68 9.05
N TRP A 477 2.89 -9.92 9.28
CA TRP A 477 1.88 -8.86 9.34
C TRP A 477 2.03 -8.04 10.62
N THR A 478 2.17 -6.72 10.46
CA THR A 478 2.24 -5.76 11.56
C THR A 478 0.97 -4.90 11.53
N ASP A 479 -0.02 -5.27 12.35
CA ASP A 479 -1.35 -4.63 12.40
C ASP A 479 -1.30 -3.11 12.59
N TRP A 480 -0.46 -2.63 13.51
CA TRP A 480 -0.28 -1.21 13.77
C TRP A 480 0.45 -0.43 12.66
N LEU A 481 1.06 -1.12 11.68
CA LEU A 481 1.60 -0.51 10.47
C LEU A 481 0.70 -0.70 9.24
N GLY A 482 -0.21 -1.67 9.28
CA GLY A 482 -0.93 -2.13 8.09
C GLY A 482 0.01 -2.65 7.00
N LEU A 483 1.13 -3.27 7.39
CA LEU A 483 2.15 -3.78 6.47
C LEU A 483 2.62 -5.18 6.85
N SER A 484 2.75 -6.05 5.86
CA SER A 484 3.53 -7.28 5.90
C SER A 484 4.97 -6.99 5.51
N ILE A 485 5.91 -7.11 6.46
CA ILE A 485 7.33 -6.81 6.21
C ILE A 485 8.11 -8.11 6.02
N ARG A 486 9.00 -8.12 5.02
CA ARG A 486 9.92 -9.23 4.74
C ARG A 486 11.34 -8.73 4.53
N TYR A 487 12.30 -9.42 5.10
CA TYR A 487 13.72 -9.19 4.93
C TYR A 487 14.35 -10.28 4.09
N ARG A 488 15.20 -9.89 3.15
CA ARG A 488 15.92 -10.83 2.30
C ARG A 488 17.37 -10.41 2.13
N TYR A 489 18.26 -11.39 2.13
CA TYR A 489 19.67 -11.19 1.81
C TYR A 489 19.97 -11.88 0.47
N ALA A 490 20.03 -11.11 -0.62
CA ALA A 490 20.21 -11.62 -1.99
C ALA A 490 20.80 -10.54 -2.91
N LYS A 491 21.56 -10.91 -3.95
CA LYS A 491 22.16 -9.94 -4.88
C LYS A 491 21.09 -9.26 -5.74
N ARG A 492 21.44 -8.13 -6.38
CA ARG A 492 20.49 -7.36 -7.20
C ARG A 492 20.00 -8.18 -8.39
N GLY A 493 18.68 -8.25 -8.56
CA GLY A 493 18.04 -9.00 -9.65
C GLY A 493 18.00 -10.52 -9.46
N GLU A 494 18.50 -11.05 -8.35
CA GLU A 494 18.29 -12.46 -8.00
C GLU A 494 16.86 -12.63 -7.46
N PRO A 495 16.07 -13.53 -8.08
CA PRO A 495 14.70 -13.81 -7.66
C PRO A 495 14.67 -14.51 -6.33
#